data_AF-A0A6A8AS73-F1
#
_entry.id   AF-A0A6A8AS73-F1
#
_cell.length_a   1.000
_cell.length_b   1.000
_cell.length_c   1.000
_cell.angle_alpha   90.00
_cell.angle_beta   90.00
_cell.angle_gamma   90.00
#
_symmetry.space_group_name_H-M   'P 1'
#
loop_
_entity.id
_entity.type
_entity.pdbx_description
1 polymer ?
#
loop_
_entity_poly.entity_id
_entity_poly.type
_entity_poly.pdbx_seq_one_letter_code
_entity_poly.pdbx_strand_id
1 'polypeptide(L)' 'MTSDLNELSLENLVGFYSEELRKIEQGERATNVLGSNVRARLREAGILAYRNREWMITEEAKKYLST' A
#
# COMPACT_ATOMS: atom_id res chain seq x y z
N MET A 1 -18.55 -14.69 -6.16
CA MET A 1 -18.56 -13.33 -6.74
C MET A 1 -18.17 -12.33 -5.66
N THR A 2 -16.91 -12.37 -5.20
CA THR A 2 -16.38 -11.47 -4.15
C THR A 2 -15.04 -10.85 -4.53
N SER A 3 -14.45 -11.27 -5.66
CA SER A 3 -13.14 -10.80 -6.11
C SER A 3 -13.20 -9.36 -6.63
N ASP A 4 -14.21 -9.00 -7.42
CA ASP A 4 -14.35 -7.66 -8.00
C ASP A 4 -14.41 -6.54 -6.94
N LEU A 5 -15.10 -6.79 -5.83
CA LEU A 5 -15.27 -5.80 -4.75
C LEU A 5 -13.98 -5.57 -3.97
N ASN A 6 -13.17 -6.62 -3.78
CA ASN A 6 -11.88 -6.52 -3.12
C ASN A 6 -10.82 -5.87 -4.02
N GLU A 7 -10.81 -6.19 -5.31
CA GLU A 7 -9.89 -5.59 -6.29
C GLU A 7 -10.17 -4.09 -6.48
N LEU A 8 -11.44 -3.71 -6.63
CA LEU A 8 -11.85 -2.29 -6.65
C LEU A 8 -11.49 -1.57 -5.35
N SER A 9 -11.58 -2.24 -4.20
CA SER A 9 -11.22 -1.64 -2.91
C SER A 9 -9.71 -1.42 -2.79
N LEU A 10 -8.89 -2.34 -3.31
CA LEU A 10 -7.44 -2.24 -3.28
C LEU A 10 -6.95 -1.16 -4.25
N GLU A 11 -7.46 -1.13 -5.48
CA GLU A 11 -7.16 -0.08 -6.46
C GLU A 11 -7.51 1.31 -5.94
N ASN A 12 -8.71 1.48 -5.36
CA ASN A 12 -9.13 2.76 -4.77
C ASN A 12 -8.22 3.17 -3.61
N LEU A 13 -7.79 2.24 -2.75
CA LEU A 13 -6.86 2.53 -1.65
C LEU A 13 -5.46 2.88 -2.16
N VAL A 14 -4.95 2.16 -3.17
CA VAL A 14 -3.67 2.48 -3.80
C VAL A 14 -3.73 3.84 -4.49
N GLY A 15 -4.82 4.15 -5.20
CA GLY A 15 -5.04 5.45 -5.83
C GLY A 15 -5.11 6.58 -4.81
N PHE A 16 -5.85 6.39 -3.71
CA PHE A 16 -5.98 7.38 -2.64
C PHE A 16 -4.65 7.70 -1.95
N TYR A 17 -3.81 6.68 -1.69
CA TYR A 17 -2.49 6.85 -1.07
C TYR A 17 -1.33 6.83 -2.07
N SER A 18 -1.60 7.11 -3.35
CA SER A 18 -0.64 6.89 -4.44
C SER A 18 0.65 7.72 -4.29
N GLU A 19 0.56 8.96 -3.81
CA GLU A 19 1.72 9.81 -3.57
C GLU A 19 2.61 9.26 -2.44
N GLU A 20 2.00 8.89 -1.32
CA GLU A 20 2.70 8.30 -0.18
C GLU A 20 3.34 6.96 -0.52
N LEU A 21 2.63 6.12 -1.27
CA LEU A 21 3.15 4.84 -1.73
C LEU A 21 4.34 5.05 -2.69
N ARG A 22 4.28 6.01 -3.62
CA ARG A 22 5.42 6.33 -4.49
C ARG A 22 6.66 6.80 -3.72
N LYS A 23 6.48 7.60 -2.67
CA LYS A 23 7.59 8.00 -1.78
C LYS A 23 8.26 6.80 -1.13
N ILE A 24 7.45 5.84 -0.66
CA ILE A 24 7.96 4.60 -0.07
C ILE A 24 8.71 3.77 -1.12
N GLU A 25 8.19 3.69 -2.34
CA GLU A 25 8.85 3.00 -3.45
C GLU A 25 10.20 3.63 -3.83
N GLN A 26 10.29 4.96 -3.73
CA GLN A 26 11.52 5.73 -3.94
C GLN A 26 12.55 5.58 -2.80
N GLY A 27 12.22 4.83 -1.75
CA GLY A 27 13.11 4.53 -0.62
C GLY A 27 12.84 5.35 0.64
N GLU A 28 11.77 6.15 0.67
CA GLU A 28 11.36 6.83 1.89
C GLU A 28 10.75 5.84 2.89
N ARG A 29 11.04 6.00 4.18
CA ARG A 29 10.50 5.09 5.20
C ARG A 29 9.01 5.31 5.35
N ALA A 30 8.21 4.25 5.22
CA ALA A 30 6.76 4.35 5.45
C ALA A 30 6.38 4.91 6.82
N THR A 31 7.27 4.81 7.82
CA THR A 31 7.05 5.40 9.14
C THR A 31 7.02 6.93 9.14
N ASN A 32 7.70 7.54 8.18
CA ASN A 32 7.80 8.99 7.99
C ASN A 32 6.67 9.51 7.09
N VAL A 33 6.25 8.69 6.13
CA VAL A 33 5.25 9.07 5.12
C VAL A 33 3.82 8.82 5.60
N LEU A 34 3.57 7.69 6.27
CA LEU A 34 2.23 7.26 6.65
C LEU A 34 2.06 7.27 8.16
N GLY A 35 0.88 7.62 8.66
CA GLY A 35 0.53 7.46 10.08
C GLY A 35 0.41 5.99 10.51
N SER A 36 0.52 5.70 11.82
CA SER A 36 0.41 4.34 12.37
C SER A 36 -0.89 3.62 11.98
N ASN A 37 -2.02 4.33 12.07
CA ASN A 37 -3.34 3.79 11.72
C ASN A 37 -3.44 3.49 10.22
N VAL A 38 -2.84 4.32 9.37
CA VAL A 38 -2.83 4.13 7.92
C VAL A 38 -1.99 2.91 7.55
N ARG A 39 -0.81 2.76 8.14
CA ARG A 39 0.04 1.57 7.93
C ARG A 39 -0.67 0.27 8.34
N ALA A 40 -1.41 0.29 9.44
CA ALA A 40 -2.21 -0.86 9.87
C ALA A 40 -3.30 -1.19 8.83
N ARG A 41 -4.08 -0.20 8.39
CA ARG A 41 -5.12 -0.39 7.37
C ARG A 41 -4.57 -0.88 6.03
N LEU A 42 -3.47 -0.30 5.56
CA LEU A 42 -2.82 -0.73 4.32
C LEU A 42 -2.23 -2.13 4.42
N ARG A 43 -1.80 -2.55 5.63
CA ARG A 43 -1.38 -3.93 5.88
C ARG A 43 -2.55 -4.90 5.84
N GLU A 44 -3.66 -4.56 6.48
CA GLU A 44 -4.89 -5.37 6.46
C GLU A 44 -5.45 -5.50 5.04
N ALA A 45 -5.33 -4.44 4.23
CA ALA A 45 -5.68 -4.43 2.82
C ALA A 45 -4.67 -5.17 1.92
N GLY A 46 -3.57 -5.71 2.45
CA GLY A 46 -2.56 -6.41 1.65
C GLY A 46 -1.68 -5.51 0.79
N ILE A 47 -1.72 -4.19 0.97
CA ILE A 47 -0.93 -3.19 0.23
C ILE A 47 0.48 -3.06 0.80
N LEU A 48 0.60 -3.08 2.14
CA LEU A 48 1.87 -3.02 2.84
C LEU A 48 2.19 -4.34 3.56
N ALA A 49 3.46 -4.71 3.55
CA ALA A 49 3.99 -5.80 4.35
C ALA A 49 5.11 -5.29 5.26
N TYR A 50 5.12 -5.74 6.50
CA TYR A 50 6.24 -5.48 7.41
C TYR A 50 7.22 -6.66 7.36
N ARG A 51 8.40 -6.45 6.77
CA ARG A 51 9.47 -7.46 6.63
C ARG A 51 10.82 -6.80 6.85
N ASN A 52 11.78 -7.54 7.42
CA ASN A 52 13.13 -7.01 7.68
C ASN A 52 13.16 -5.69 8.49
N ARG A 53 12.19 -5.52 9.41
CA ARG A 53 11.97 -4.29 10.20
C ARG A 53 11.54 -3.06 9.38
N GLU A 54 11.18 -3.25 8.13
CA GLU A 54 10.77 -2.19 7.20
C GLU A 54 9.38 -2.46 6.63
N TRP A 55 8.69 -1.38 6.28
CA TRP A 55 7.40 -1.44 5.60
C TRP A 55 7.66 -1.39 4.10
N MET A 56 7.22 -2.41 3.38
CA MET A 56 7.40 -2.54 1.94
C MET A 56 6.04 -2.65 1.26
N ILE A 57 5.95 -2.13 0.05
CA ILE A 57 4.77 -2.29 -0.80
C ILE A 57 4.75 -3.71 -1.36
N THR A 58 3.60 -4.37 -1.32
CA THR A 58 3.44 -5.71 -1.87
C THR A 58 3.49 -5.70 -3.40
N GLU A 59 3.96 -6.80 -3.99
CA GLU A 59 4.03 -6.94 -5.45
C GLU A 59 2.65 -6.81 -6.12
N GLU A 60 1.58 -7.15 -5.40
CA GLU A 60 0.21 -6.97 -5.87
C GLU A 60 -0.17 -5.49 -5.96
N ALA A 61 0.09 -4.71 -4.90
CA ALA A 61 -0.19 -3.27 -4.90
C ALA A 61 0.67 -2.48 -5.91
N LYS A 62 1.91 -2.92 -6.17
CA LYS A 62 2.77 -2.28 -7.18
C LYS A 62 2.18 -2.27 -8.60
N LYS A 63 1.37 -3.28 -8.94
CA LYS A 63 0.69 -3.34 -10.25
C LYS A 63 -0.21 -2.12 -10.48
N TYR A 64 -0.87 -1.66 -9.42
CA TYR A 64 -1.78 -0.52 -9.45
C TYR A 64 -1.05 0.83 -9.37
N LEU A 65 0.21 0.87 -8.90
CA LEU A 65 1.04 2.09 -8.93
C LEU A 65 1.66 2.39 -10.30
N SER A 66 1.81 1.35 -11.13
CA SER A 66 2.45 1.39 -12.46
C SER A 66 1.46 1.66 -13.60
N THR A 67 0.17 1.72 -13.30
CA THR A 67 -0.93 2.03 -14.25
C THR A 67 -1.21 3.53 -14.22
#